data_AF-A0A7S2K5K2-F1
#
_entry.id   AF-A0A7S2K5K2-F1
#
_cell.length_a   1.000
_cell.length_b   1.000
_cell.length_c   1.000
_cell.angle_alpha   90.00
_cell.angle_beta   90.00
_cell.angle_gamma   90.00
#
_symmetry.space_group_name_H-M   'P 1'
#
loop_
_entity.id
_entity.type
_entity.pdbx_description
1 polymer ?
#
loop_
_entity_poly.entity_id
_entity_poly.type
_entity_poly.pdbx_seq_one_letter_code
_entity_poly.pdbx_strand_id
1 'polypeptide(L)'
;AGREGATGRSVPLADRVNLLADRALKWSNLRKKKNAEKKMAITIFSFPPDKGNVGTAAYLDVFDSILAVLKQMKKEGYDIGDAPMSKEEIMESVLNDPEAKVSSPELNVAYRMSTDEYYELTPYATDLEENWGPAPGNLNSDGQNLVVYGKQFGNVFIGVQPSFGYEGDPMRLLFAKSASPHHGFAAYYTYLEKVFGADAVLHFGTHGSLEFMPGKQVGMSGTCYPDRLINSLPSAYLYAANNPSEATIAKRRSYSATVSYLTPPAENAGLYKGLKELK
;
A
#
# COMPACT_ATOMS: atom_id res chain seq x y z
N ALA A 1 -27.37 1.55 -2.70
CA ALA A 1 -28.61 1.91 -3.39
C ALA A 1 -29.20 3.14 -2.71
N GLY A 2 -29.65 4.13 -3.48
CA GLY A 2 -30.54 5.17 -2.96
C GLY A 2 -31.98 4.67 -3.00
N ARG A 3 -32.83 5.12 -2.07
CA ARG A 3 -34.28 4.94 -2.22
C ARG A 3 -34.86 6.17 -2.88
N GLU A 4 -35.66 5.97 -3.91
CA GLU A 4 -36.45 7.06 -4.51
C GLU A 4 -37.54 7.49 -3.51
N GLY A 5 -37.56 8.78 -3.15
CA GLY A 5 -38.42 9.30 -2.07
C GLY A 5 -39.92 9.14 -2.32
N ALA A 6 -40.35 9.12 -3.58
CA ALA A 6 -41.77 9.02 -3.95
C ALA A 6 -42.28 7.57 -4.05
N THR A 7 -41.43 6.63 -4.46
CA THR A 7 -41.85 5.26 -4.82
C THR A 7 -41.30 4.19 -3.88
N GLY A 8 -40.30 4.53 -3.05
CA GLY A 8 -39.56 3.58 -2.23
C GLY A 8 -38.69 2.60 -3.04
N ARG A 9 -38.61 2.76 -4.37
CA ARG A 9 -37.83 1.87 -5.24
C ARG A 9 -36.33 2.06 -5.00
N SER A 10 -35.60 0.96 -5.09
CA SER A 10 -34.13 0.98 -5.03
C SER A 10 -33.57 1.40 -6.38
N VAL A 11 -32.80 2.48 -6.39
CA VAL A 11 -32.17 3.02 -7.60
C VAL A 11 -30.67 2.70 -7.58
N PRO A 12 -30.10 2.19 -8.69
CA PRO A 12 -28.67 1.96 -8.79
C PRO A 12 -27.91 3.29 -8.75
N LEU A 13 -26.73 3.26 -8.12
CA LEU A 13 -25.77 4.35 -8.20
C LEU A 13 -24.77 3.97 -9.30
N ALA A 14 -24.81 4.68 -10.43
CA ALA A 14 -24.06 4.30 -11.63
C ALA A 14 -22.56 4.16 -11.37
N ASP A 15 -21.98 5.10 -10.62
CA ASP A 15 -20.57 5.08 -10.22
C ASP A 15 -20.21 3.83 -9.41
N ARG A 16 -21.07 3.42 -8.47
CA ARG A 16 -20.86 2.22 -7.64
C ARG A 16 -21.00 0.93 -8.45
N VAL A 17 -21.94 0.89 -9.40
CA VAL A 17 -22.14 -0.26 -10.28
C VAL A 17 -20.92 -0.42 -11.21
N ASN A 18 -20.45 0.68 -11.81
CA ASN A 18 -19.29 0.66 -12.70
C ASN A 18 -18.03 0.19 -11.96
N LEU A 19 -17.73 0.78 -10.80
CA LEU A 19 -16.54 0.41 -10.04
C LEU A 19 -16.58 -1.05 -9.56
N LEU A 20 -17.75 -1.57 -9.20
CA LEU A 20 -17.93 -2.98 -8.88
C LEU A 20 -17.65 -3.88 -10.11
N ALA A 21 -18.17 -3.50 -11.28
CA ALA A 21 -17.93 -4.21 -12.53
C ALA A 21 -16.45 -4.18 -12.92
N ASP A 22 -15.79 -3.02 -12.83
CA ASP A 22 -14.36 -2.87 -13.13
C ASP A 22 -13.50 -3.76 -12.23
N ARG A 23 -13.79 -3.79 -10.92
CA ARG A 23 -13.10 -4.71 -9.99
C ARG A 23 -13.34 -6.17 -10.36
N ALA A 24 -14.57 -6.56 -10.66
CA ALA A 24 -14.88 -7.93 -11.07
C ALA A 24 -14.14 -8.33 -12.36
N LEU A 25 -14.04 -7.41 -13.32
CA LEU A 25 -13.27 -7.60 -14.56
C LEU A 25 -11.77 -7.73 -14.28
N LYS A 26 -11.19 -6.88 -13.42
CA LYS A 26 -9.78 -6.97 -13.00
C LYS A 26 -9.47 -8.31 -12.32
N TRP A 27 -10.32 -8.76 -11.40
CA TRP A 27 -10.19 -10.09 -10.78
C TRP A 27 -10.33 -11.24 -11.80
N SER A 28 -11.25 -11.12 -12.76
CA SER A 28 -11.38 -12.08 -13.85
C SER A 28 -10.14 -12.11 -14.75
N ASN A 29 -9.56 -10.94 -15.02
CA ASN A 29 -8.35 -10.80 -15.82
C ASN A 29 -7.15 -11.50 -15.18
N LEU A 30 -7.00 -11.43 -13.85
CA LEU A 30 -5.95 -12.16 -13.12
C LEU A 30 -6.00 -13.68 -13.35
N ARG A 31 -7.19 -14.24 -13.57
CA ARG A 31 -7.35 -15.66 -13.90
C ARG A 31 -6.99 -15.96 -15.36
N LYS A 32 -7.29 -15.04 -16.28
CA LYS A 32 -7.09 -15.24 -17.73
C LYS A 32 -5.65 -14.99 -18.18
N LYS A 33 -5.01 -13.97 -17.60
CA LYS A 33 -3.66 -13.53 -17.96
C LYS A 33 -2.63 -14.60 -17.57
N LYS A 34 -1.64 -14.86 -18.43
CA LYS A 34 -0.56 -15.80 -18.12
C LYS A 34 0.34 -15.21 -17.03
N ASN A 35 0.92 -16.04 -16.17
CA ASN A 35 1.77 -15.57 -15.07
C ASN A 35 2.92 -14.68 -15.54
N ALA A 36 3.58 -15.03 -16.65
CA ALA A 36 4.67 -14.24 -17.24
C ALA A 36 4.25 -12.81 -17.67
N GLU A 37 2.97 -12.58 -17.94
CA GLU A 37 2.44 -11.29 -18.39
C GLU A 37 1.86 -10.45 -17.23
N LYS A 38 1.72 -11.03 -16.03
CA LYS A 38 1.12 -10.35 -14.88
C LYS A 38 2.09 -9.36 -14.27
N LYS A 39 1.66 -8.10 -14.18
CA LYS A 39 2.34 -7.03 -13.46
C LYS A 39 1.91 -6.99 -12.01
N MET A 40 2.84 -7.25 -11.10
CA MET A 40 2.56 -7.34 -9.66
C MET A 40 3.26 -6.21 -8.92
N ALA A 41 2.49 -5.40 -8.20
CA ALA A 41 3.05 -4.43 -7.26
C ALA A 41 3.18 -5.07 -5.87
N ILE A 42 4.28 -4.81 -5.19
CA ILE A 42 4.54 -5.15 -3.80
C ILE A 42 4.71 -3.82 -3.06
N THR A 43 3.84 -3.54 -2.11
CA THR A 43 3.87 -2.31 -1.32
C THR A 43 4.36 -2.60 0.09
N ILE A 44 5.46 -1.96 0.48
CA ILE A 44 6.06 -2.00 1.81
C ILE A 44 5.69 -0.72 2.57
N PHE A 45 5.48 -0.82 3.87
CA PHE A 45 5.22 0.34 4.73
C PHE A 45 6.47 0.83 5.46
N SER A 46 6.49 2.12 5.74
CA SER A 46 7.52 2.80 6.53
C SER A 46 6.86 3.43 7.76
N PHE A 47 6.52 2.60 8.76
CA PHE A 47 5.90 3.07 10.00
C PHE A 47 6.47 2.35 11.24
N PRO A 48 6.88 3.08 12.31
CA PRO A 48 6.89 4.56 12.47
C PRO A 48 7.85 5.26 11.49
N PRO A 49 7.60 6.53 11.10
CA PRO A 49 8.26 7.22 9.98
C PRO A 49 9.70 7.69 10.26
N ASP A 50 10.49 6.86 10.95
CA ASP A 50 11.94 7.00 10.99
C ASP A 50 12.53 6.15 9.88
N LYS A 51 13.50 6.70 9.14
CA LYS A 51 14.12 6.08 7.96
C LYS A 51 14.72 4.68 8.20
N GLY A 52 14.85 4.24 9.45
CA GLY A 52 15.28 2.90 9.85
C GLY A 52 14.16 1.84 9.98
N ASN A 53 12.88 2.20 9.84
CA ASN A 53 11.74 1.29 10.04
C ASN A 53 11.02 0.91 8.73
N VAL A 54 11.66 1.08 7.57
CA VAL A 54 11.07 0.60 6.30
C VAL A 54 10.99 -0.92 6.32
N GLY A 55 9.80 -1.47 6.13
CA GLY A 55 9.58 -2.90 6.20
C GLY A 55 9.44 -3.45 7.63
N THR A 56 9.11 -2.61 8.62
CA THR A 56 8.68 -3.13 9.92
C THR A 56 7.20 -3.45 9.91
N ALA A 57 6.88 -4.70 10.23
CA ALA A 57 5.53 -5.20 10.36
C ALA A 57 5.43 -6.03 11.65
N ALA A 58 4.24 -6.08 12.28
CA ALA A 58 4.08 -6.82 13.52
C ALA A 58 4.50 -8.28 13.35
N TYR A 59 5.65 -8.59 13.95
CA TYR A 59 6.28 -9.90 13.93
C TYR A 59 6.48 -10.54 12.55
N LEU A 60 6.76 -9.72 11.53
CA LEU A 60 7.01 -10.19 10.17
C LEU A 60 8.33 -9.60 9.67
N ASP A 61 9.22 -10.48 9.21
CA ASP A 61 10.40 -10.07 8.45
C ASP A 61 9.98 -9.76 7.02
N VAL A 62 9.78 -8.48 6.70
CA VAL A 62 9.21 -8.08 5.41
C VAL A 62 10.10 -8.47 4.24
N PHE A 63 11.42 -8.22 4.32
CA PHE A 63 12.33 -8.48 3.21
C PHE A 63 12.54 -9.98 2.98
N ASP A 64 12.66 -10.80 4.03
CA ASP A 64 12.70 -12.27 3.87
C ASP A 64 11.37 -12.82 3.34
N SER A 65 10.24 -12.24 3.75
CA SER A 65 8.93 -12.64 3.23
C SER A 65 8.77 -12.28 1.75
N ILE A 66 9.25 -11.11 1.33
CA ILE A 66 9.29 -10.71 -0.08
C ILE A 66 10.20 -11.65 -0.86
N LEU A 67 11.37 -12.00 -0.34
CA LEU A 67 12.27 -12.97 -0.98
C LEU A 67 11.60 -14.33 -1.19
N ALA A 68 10.87 -14.83 -0.19
CA ALA A 68 10.11 -16.07 -0.30
C ALA A 68 9.02 -15.98 -1.39
N VAL A 69 8.31 -14.85 -1.46
CA VAL A 69 7.30 -14.59 -2.51
C VAL A 69 7.95 -14.53 -3.90
N LEU A 70 9.06 -13.80 -4.07
CA LEU A 70 9.78 -13.70 -5.33
C LEU A 70 10.27 -15.08 -5.83
N LYS A 71 10.83 -15.90 -4.92
CA LYS A 71 11.24 -17.28 -5.24
C LYS A 71 10.07 -18.11 -5.74
N GLN A 72 8.91 -18.02 -5.10
CA GLN A 72 7.71 -18.74 -5.51
C GLN A 72 7.15 -18.20 -6.84
N MET A 73 7.11 -16.88 -7.03
CA MET A 73 6.70 -16.25 -8.28
C MET A 73 7.58 -16.69 -9.46
N LYS A 74 8.91 -16.72 -9.28
CA LYS A 74 9.83 -17.25 -10.31
C LYS A 74 9.51 -18.70 -10.67
N LYS A 75 9.29 -19.54 -9.66
CA LYS A 75 8.93 -20.96 -9.84
C LYS A 75 7.61 -21.14 -10.58
N GLU A 76 6.65 -20.26 -10.36
CA GLU A 76 5.34 -20.26 -11.02
C GLU A 76 5.33 -19.56 -12.40
N GLY A 77 6.50 -19.12 -12.89
CA GLY A 77 6.66 -18.55 -14.22
C GLY A 77 6.21 -17.09 -14.35
N TYR A 78 6.21 -16.33 -13.26
CA TYR A 78 6.10 -14.87 -13.33
C TYR A 78 7.41 -14.27 -13.85
N ASP A 79 7.30 -13.16 -14.59
CA ASP A 79 8.47 -12.38 -14.99
C ASP A 79 8.88 -11.44 -13.86
N ILE A 80 9.89 -11.87 -13.11
CA ILE A 80 10.49 -11.08 -12.03
C ILE A 80 11.75 -10.31 -12.48
N GLY A 81 12.07 -10.30 -13.78
CA GLY A 81 13.28 -9.67 -14.31
C GLY A 81 14.56 -10.06 -13.58
N ASP A 82 15.33 -9.05 -13.20
CA ASP A 82 16.58 -9.10 -12.44
C ASP A 82 16.37 -8.93 -10.92
N ALA A 83 15.17 -9.24 -10.41
CA ALA A 83 14.90 -9.11 -8.98
C ALA A 83 15.93 -9.92 -8.15
N PRO A 84 16.52 -9.29 -7.11
CA PRO A 84 17.55 -9.92 -6.30
C PRO A 84 17.01 -11.13 -5.53
N MET A 85 17.93 -12.06 -5.23
CA MET A 85 17.61 -13.34 -4.58
C MET A 85 18.25 -13.48 -3.19
N SER A 86 18.69 -12.35 -2.62
CA SER A 86 19.08 -12.19 -1.22
C SER A 86 18.27 -11.07 -0.57
N LYS A 87 18.10 -11.17 0.76
CA LYS A 87 17.35 -10.18 1.54
C LYS A 87 18.02 -8.81 1.48
N GLU A 88 19.34 -8.82 1.62
CA GLU A 88 20.20 -7.65 1.66
C GLU A 88 20.10 -6.88 0.33
N GLU A 89 20.20 -7.57 -0.81
CA GLU A 89 20.08 -6.93 -2.11
C GLU A 89 18.66 -6.41 -2.39
N ILE A 90 17.60 -7.10 -1.92
CA ILE A 90 16.23 -6.58 -2.01
C ILE A 90 16.12 -5.28 -1.22
N MET A 91 16.63 -5.26 0.01
CA MET A 91 16.63 -4.07 0.86
C MET A 91 17.42 -2.92 0.23
N GLU A 92 18.64 -3.18 -0.22
CA GLU A 92 19.53 -2.19 -0.87
C GLU A 92 18.95 -1.67 -2.19
N SER A 93 18.15 -2.46 -2.90
CA SER A 93 17.51 -2.01 -4.13
C SER A 93 16.44 -0.92 -3.92
N VAL A 94 15.91 -0.84 -2.70
CA VAL A 94 14.84 0.09 -2.31
C VAL A 94 15.36 1.18 -1.36
N LEU A 95 16.38 0.88 -0.55
CA LEU A 95 17.04 1.78 0.39
C LEU A 95 18.51 1.96 -0.02
N ASN A 96 18.88 3.15 -0.45
CA ASN A 96 20.26 3.55 -0.59
C ASN A 96 20.87 3.76 0.80
N ASP A 97 21.99 3.07 1.08
CA ASP A 97 22.73 3.12 2.35
C ASP A 97 21.86 2.85 3.60
N PRO A 98 21.29 1.64 3.71
CA PRO A 98 20.34 1.30 4.78
C PRO A 98 20.97 1.33 6.18
N GLU A 99 22.28 1.13 6.28
CA GLU A 99 23.03 1.18 7.55
C GLU A 99 23.54 2.58 7.89
N ALA A 100 23.22 3.58 7.07
CA ALA A 100 23.71 4.95 7.17
C ALA A 100 25.23 5.05 7.31
N LYS A 101 25.96 4.16 6.63
CA LYS A 101 27.43 4.06 6.71
C LYS A 101 28.13 5.26 6.09
N VAL A 102 27.46 5.94 5.15
CA VAL A 102 27.99 7.04 4.33
C VAL A 102 27.08 8.27 4.39
N SER A 103 25.76 8.11 4.41
CA SER A 103 24.74 9.16 4.38
C SER A 103 23.44 8.73 5.08
N SER A 104 22.49 9.63 5.29
CA SER A 104 21.16 9.21 5.79
C SER A 104 20.49 8.27 4.77
N PRO A 105 19.79 7.20 5.20
CA PRO A 105 19.13 6.30 4.26
C PRO A 105 18.21 7.09 3.30
N GLU A 106 18.37 6.85 2.01
CA GLU A 106 17.56 7.47 0.96
C GLU A 106 16.77 6.41 0.20
N LEU A 107 15.50 6.67 -0.06
CA LEU A 107 14.67 5.75 -0.83
C LEU A 107 15.00 5.84 -2.32
N ASN A 108 15.08 4.69 -3.00
CA ASN A 108 15.26 4.64 -4.44
C ASN A 108 14.05 5.29 -5.14
N VAL A 109 14.30 6.21 -6.07
CA VAL A 109 13.24 6.83 -6.86
C VAL A 109 13.01 6.01 -8.13
N ALA A 110 11.87 5.34 -8.20
CA ALA A 110 11.45 4.59 -9.38
C ALA A 110 10.87 5.49 -10.47
N TYR A 111 10.13 6.53 -10.08
CA TYR A 111 9.40 7.36 -11.02
C TYR A 111 9.26 8.80 -10.52
N ARG A 112 9.28 9.74 -11.47
CA ARG A 112 8.98 11.15 -11.28
C ARG A 112 7.76 11.49 -12.10
N MET A 113 6.64 11.69 -11.43
CA MET A 113 5.38 12.09 -12.04
C MET A 113 5.32 13.60 -12.10
N SER A 114 5.23 14.15 -13.31
CA SER A 114 5.04 15.60 -13.49
C SER A 114 3.70 16.02 -12.88
N THR A 115 3.57 17.29 -12.49
CA THR A 115 2.28 17.82 -11.99
C THR A 115 1.16 17.66 -13.01
N ASP A 116 1.46 17.90 -14.30
CA ASP A 116 0.48 17.82 -15.38
C ASP A 116 -0.04 16.39 -15.54
N GLU A 117 0.87 15.41 -15.59
CA GLU A 117 0.52 13.98 -15.60
C GLU A 117 -0.28 13.59 -14.34
N TYR A 118 0.10 14.10 -13.18
CA TYR A 118 -0.59 13.81 -11.93
C TYR A 118 -2.03 14.31 -11.93
N TYR A 119 -2.27 15.55 -12.36
CA TYR A 119 -3.63 16.12 -12.46
C TYR A 119 -4.46 15.43 -13.55
N GLU A 120 -3.85 14.99 -14.66
CA GLU A 120 -4.52 14.22 -15.70
C GLU A 120 -4.97 12.84 -15.19
N LEU A 121 -4.06 12.12 -14.53
CA LEU A 121 -4.30 10.73 -14.11
C LEU A 121 -5.02 10.61 -12.75
N THR A 122 -5.10 11.70 -11.98
CA THR A 122 -5.68 11.72 -10.62
C THR A 122 -6.80 12.77 -10.54
N PRO A 123 -8.04 12.45 -10.97
CA PRO A 123 -9.13 13.42 -11.04
C PRO A 123 -9.55 14.05 -9.70
N TYR A 124 -9.19 13.43 -8.58
CA TYR A 124 -9.46 13.93 -7.23
C TYR A 124 -8.28 14.71 -6.62
N ALA A 125 -7.22 14.99 -7.40
CA ALA A 125 -6.05 15.73 -6.93
C ALA A 125 -6.41 17.10 -6.36
N THR A 126 -7.36 17.80 -6.99
CA THR A 126 -7.85 19.12 -6.55
C THR A 126 -8.49 19.07 -5.17
N ASP A 127 -9.11 17.95 -4.78
CA ASP A 127 -9.72 17.78 -3.45
C ASP A 127 -8.64 17.76 -2.34
N LEU A 128 -7.38 17.49 -2.69
CA LEU A 128 -6.27 17.42 -1.74
C LEU A 128 -5.64 18.81 -1.46
N GLU A 129 -5.86 19.78 -2.36
CA GLU A 129 -5.23 21.09 -2.28
C GLU A 129 -5.67 21.89 -1.07
N GLU A 130 -6.87 21.63 -0.54
CA GLU A 130 -7.38 22.27 0.68
C GLU A 130 -6.42 22.07 1.86
N ASN A 131 -5.82 20.88 1.97
CA ASN A 131 -4.92 20.52 3.07
C ASN A 131 -3.44 20.65 2.71
N TRP A 132 -3.09 20.51 1.43
CA TRP A 132 -1.71 20.30 0.99
C TRP A 132 -1.19 21.37 0.02
N GLY A 133 -2.03 22.32 -0.39
CA GLY A 133 -1.72 23.26 -1.47
C GLY A 133 -1.66 22.58 -2.84
N PRO A 134 -1.22 23.26 -3.91
CA PRO A 134 -1.09 22.66 -5.23
C PRO A 134 0.01 21.59 -5.28
N ALA A 135 -0.13 20.61 -6.17
CA ALA A 135 0.94 19.66 -6.48
C ALA A 135 2.18 20.39 -7.04
N PRO A 136 3.41 19.89 -6.80
CA PRO A 136 3.75 18.59 -6.20
C PRO A 136 3.74 18.60 -4.65
N GLY A 137 3.48 19.75 -4.02
CA GLY A 137 3.57 19.91 -2.57
C GLY A 137 4.98 19.66 -2.02
N ASN A 138 5.07 19.45 -0.70
CA ASN A 138 6.34 19.32 0.03
C ASN A 138 6.73 17.88 0.38
N LEU A 139 5.78 16.93 0.31
CA LEU A 139 6.00 15.53 0.70
C LEU A 139 6.13 14.65 -0.54
N ASN A 140 7.19 13.83 -0.59
CA ASN A 140 7.55 13.00 -1.74
C ASN A 140 7.61 13.84 -3.03
N SER A 141 8.37 14.92 -2.97
CA SER A 141 8.51 15.89 -4.04
C SER A 141 9.98 16.25 -4.20
N ASP A 142 10.43 16.45 -5.44
CA ASP A 142 11.76 17.03 -5.72
C ASP A 142 11.69 18.54 -6.02
N GLY A 143 10.54 19.16 -5.71
CA GLY A 143 10.24 20.56 -5.95
C GLY A 143 9.56 20.82 -7.30
N GLN A 144 9.65 19.88 -8.25
CA GLN A 144 8.97 19.98 -9.55
C GLN A 144 8.02 18.80 -9.80
N ASN A 145 8.39 17.62 -9.33
CA ASN A 145 7.68 16.37 -9.59
C ASN A 145 7.27 15.69 -8.29
N LEU A 146 6.22 14.88 -8.38
CA LEU A 146 5.87 13.89 -7.37
C LEU A 146 6.77 12.67 -7.54
N VAL A 147 7.35 12.21 -6.45
CA VAL A 147 8.38 11.17 -6.41
C VAL A 147 7.77 9.88 -5.91
N VAL A 148 7.84 8.82 -6.71
CA VAL A 148 7.42 7.47 -6.34
C VAL A 148 8.64 6.64 -5.95
N TYR A 149 8.67 6.21 -4.71
CA TYR A 149 9.77 5.41 -4.17
C TYR A 149 9.56 3.91 -4.41
N GLY A 150 10.62 3.23 -4.84
CA GLY A 150 10.61 1.81 -5.13
C GLY A 150 11.61 1.41 -6.21
N LYS A 151 11.50 0.17 -6.68
CA LYS A 151 12.28 -0.37 -7.79
C LYS A 151 11.44 -1.35 -8.60
N GLN A 152 11.57 -1.28 -9.92
CA GLN A 152 10.95 -2.24 -10.85
C GLN A 152 11.96 -3.29 -11.30
N PHE A 153 11.51 -4.55 -11.36
CA PHE A 153 12.21 -5.73 -11.86
C PHE A 153 11.29 -6.52 -12.79
N GLY A 154 11.48 -6.41 -14.10
CA GLY A 154 10.57 -7.01 -15.09
C GLY A 154 9.12 -6.57 -14.87
N ASN A 155 8.22 -7.52 -14.61
CA ASN A 155 6.81 -7.27 -14.28
C ASN A 155 6.53 -7.19 -12.78
N VAL A 156 7.54 -7.08 -11.91
CA VAL A 156 7.36 -6.85 -10.48
C VAL A 156 7.83 -5.46 -10.10
N PHE A 157 7.05 -4.74 -9.31
CA PHE A 157 7.43 -3.46 -8.72
C PHE A 157 7.43 -3.58 -7.21
N ILE A 158 8.56 -3.27 -6.55
CA ILE A 158 8.66 -3.20 -5.09
C ILE A 158 8.66 -1.72 -4.73
N GLY A 159 7.55 -1.22 -4.20
CA GLY A 159 7.36 0.18 -3.84
C GLY A 159 7.27 0.41 -2.35
N VAL A 160 7.71 1.59 -1.91
CA VAL A 160 7.55 2.05 -0.53
C VAL A 160 6.38 3.01 -0.48
N GLN A 161 5.37 2.64 0.31
CA GLN A 161 4.22 3.50 0.52
C GLN A 161 4.69 4.80 1.20
N PRO A 162 4.30 5.97 0.67
CA PRO A 162 4.57 7.24 1.33
C PRO A 162 4.05 7.27 2.76
N SER A 163 4.66 8.11 3.59
CA SER A 163 4.15 8.35 4.93
C SER A 163 2.74 8.95 4.86
N PHE A 164 2.02 8.91 5.97
CA PHE A 164 0.69 9.49 6.01
C PHE A 164 0.71 11.04 5.90
N GLY A 165 1.84 11.68 6.20
CA GLY A 165 1.98 13.14 6.24
C GLY A 165 1.51 13.80 7.54
N TYR A 166 0.91 13.04 8.47
CA TYR A 166 0.59 13.50 9.82
C TYR A 166 1.32 12.64 10.84
N GLU A 167 1.83 13.28 11.90
CA GLU A 167 2.51 12.60 12.99
C GLU A 167 1.52 11.92 13.95
N GLY A 168 1.83 10.69 14.39
CA GLY A 168 1.08 9.96 15.41
C GLY A 168 0.39 8.68 14.92
N ASP A 169 -0.62 8.23 15.67
CA ASP A 169 -1.35 6.97 15.46
C ASP A 169 -2.29 7.02 14.23
N PRO A 170 -2.08 6.18 13.19
CA PRO A 170 -2.92 6.12 12.00
C PRO A 170 -4.40 5.85 12.29
N MET A 171 -4.73 5.18 13.40
CA MET A 171 -6.12 4.92 13.77
C MET A 171 -6.91 6.21 14.05
N ARG A 172 -6.24 7.30 14.44
CA ARG A 172 -6.90 8.60 14.67
C ARG A 172 -7.55 9.16 13.40
N LEU A 173 -7.07 8.73 12.24
CA LEU A 173 -7.51 9.21 10.93
C LEU A 173 -8.86 8.66 10.52
N LEU A 174 -9.23 7.50 11.06
CA LEU A 174 -10.58 6.97 10.92
C LEU A 174 -11.65 7.94 11.43
N PHE A 175 -11.27 8.85 12.34
CA PHE A 175 -12.15 9.83 12.97
C PHE A 175 -11.87 11.27 12.53
N ALA A 176 -10.78 11.50 11.78
CA ALA A 176 -10.42 12.82 11.29
C ALA A 176 -11.38 13.25 10.16
N LYS A 177 -12.16 14.31 10.41
CA LYS A 177 -13.14 14.81 9.44
C LYS A 177 -12.52 15.66 8.33
N SER A 178 -11.38 16.28 8.57
CA SER A 178 -10.69 17.20 7.66
C SER A 178 -9.41 16.64 7.05
N ALA A 179 -8.96 15.45 7.47
CA ALA A 179 -7.72 14.89 6.93
C ALA A 179 -7.91 14.39 5.49
N SER A 180 -6.81 14.38 4.74
CA SER A 180 -6.75 13.83 3.39
C SER A 180 -5.34 13.27 3.12
N PRO A 181 -5.17 12.31 2.19
CA PRO A 181 -3.84 11.93 1.74
C PRO A 181 -3.11 13.14 1.12
N HIS A 182 -1.80 13.25 1.32
CA HIS A 182 -0.99 14.22 0.57
C HIS A 182 -0.81 13.76 -0.89
N HIS A 183 -0.39 14.68 -1.77
CA HIS A 183 -0.24 14.40 -3.20
C HIS A 183 0.68 13.22 -3.50
N GLY A 184 1.81 13.10 -2.82
CA GLY A 184 2.73 11.97 -2.95
C GLY A 184 2.08 10.61 -2.67
N PHE A 185 1.19 10.54 -1.69
CA PHE A 185 0.42 9.33 -1.38
C PHE A 185 -0.51 8.95 -2.52
N ALA A 186 -1.25 9.92 -3.06
CA ALA A 186 -2.11 9.71 -4.20
C ALA A 186 -1.32 9.32 -5.45
N ALA A 187 -0.21 10.00 -5.73
CA ALA A 187 0.66 9.74 -6.87
C ALA A 187 1.24 8.33 -6.87
N TYR A 188 1.58 7.78 -5.69
CA TYR A 188 2.01 6.39 -5.55
C TYR A 188 0.96 5.41 -6.10
N TYR A 189 -0.31 5.55 -5.70
CA TYR A 189 -1.38 4.66 -6.18
C TYR A 189 -1.79 4.94 -7.62
N THR A 190 -1.76 6.20 -8.06
CA THR A 190 -1.94 6.57 -9.47
C THR A 190 -0.87 5.91 -10.33
N TYR A 191 0.38 5.93 -9.90
CA TYR A 191 1.47 5.24 -10.58
C TYR A 191 1.21 3.74 -10.68
N LEU A 192 0.82 3.08 -9.58
CA LEU A 192 0.52 1.64 -9.60
C LEU A 192 -0.58 1.29 -10.62
N GLU A 193 -1.70 2.02 -10.61
CA GLU A 193 -2.85 1.70 -11.46
C GLU A 193 -2.66 2.12 -12.92
N LYS A 194 -2.14 3.33 -13.16
CA LYS A 194 -2.19 3.99 -14.49
C LYS A 194 -0.86 3.99 -15.23
N VAL A 195 0.27 4.07 -14.53
CA VAL A 195 1.59 4.20 -15.16
C VAL A 195 2.28 2.84 -15.24
N PHE A 196 2.52 2.20 -14.09
CA PHE A 196 3.05 0.84 -14.04
C PHE A 196 2.04 -0.16 -14.64
N GLY A 197 0.75 0.08 -14.39
CA GLY A 197 -0.34 -0.74 -14.89
C GLY A 197 -0.40 -2.10 -14.19
N ALA A 198 -0.31 -2.10 -12.86
CA ALA A 198 -0.40 -3.30 -12.05
C ALA A 198 -1.71 -4.06 -12.33
N ASP A 199 -1.61 -5.38 -12.45
CA ASP A 199 -2.77 -6.27 -12.45
C ASP A 199 -3.25 -6.56 -11.02
N ALA A 200 -2.34 -6.50 -10.04
CA ALA A 200 -2.65 -6.59 -8.61
C ALA A 200 -1.56 -5.95 -7.75
N VAL A 201 -1.93 -5.59 -6.52
CA VAL A 201 -1.00 -5.14 -5.47
C VAL A 201 -1.03 -6.08 -4.27
N LEU A 202 0.14 -6.39 -3.74
CA LEU A 202 0.35 -7.14 -2.51
C LEU A 202 0.94 -6.21 -1.46
N HIS A 203 0.19 -5.97 -0.40
CA HIS A 203 0.63 -5.17 0.73
C HIS A 203 1.30 -6.06 1.78
N PHE A 204 2.49 -5.64 2.24
CA PHE A 204 3.23 -6.30 3.31
C PHE A 204 3.21 -5.45 4.57
N GLY A 205 2.67 -6.03 5.63
CA GLY A 205 2.78 -5.52 6.98
C GLY A 205 1.46 -5.12 7.62
N THR A 206 1.50 -4.94 8.93
CA THR A 206 0.38 -4.42 9.69
C THR A 206 0.42 -2.89 9.66
N HIS A 207 -0.74 -2.25 9.51
CA HIS A 207 -0.93 -0.80 9.49
C HIS A 207 -0.58 -0.09 8.18
N GLY A 208 -1.08 -0.58 7.03
CA GLY A 208 -1.03 0.25 5.82
C GLY A 208 -1.89 1.48 6.03
N SER A 209 -1.43 2.63 5.56
CA SER A 209 -2.19 3.86 5.81
C SER A 209 -3.44 3.98 4.92
N LEU A 210 -3.50 3.22 3.82
CA LEU A 210 -4.59 3.23 2.84
C LEU A 210 -5.97 2.96 3.47
N GLU A 211 -6.09 1.91 4.28
CA GLU A 211 -7.37 1.54 4.89
C GLU A 211 -7.83 2.53 5.96
N PHE A 212 -6.92 3.29 6.56
CA PHE A 212 -7.22 4.30 7.57
C PHE A 212 -7.49 5.68 6.99
N MET A 213 -7.30 5.88 5.67
CA MET A 213 -7.58 7.14 4.99
C MET A 213 -9.03 7.59 5.21
N PRO A 214 -9.31 8.90 5.37
CA PRO A 214 -10.64 9.40 5.72
C PRO A 214 -11.76 8.97 4.75
N GLY A 215 -12.93 8.70 5.32
CA GLY A 215 -14.10 8.19 4.59
C GLY A 215 -15.01 7.33 5.47
N LYS A 216 -16.12 6.85 4.89
CA LYS A 216 -17.13 6.01 5.58
C LYS A 216 -16.51 4.78 6.20
N GLN A 217 -17.04 4.29 7.32
CA GLN A 217 -16.52 3.08 8.01
C GLN A 217 -16.63 1.79 7.18
N VAL A 218 -17.68 1.66 6.38
CA VAL A 218 -17.95 0.52 5.49
C VAL A 218 -18.83 0.98 4.33
N GLY A 219 -18.77 0.29 3.19
CA GLY A 219 -19.56 0.64 2.00
C GLY A 219 -19.15 1.99 1.42
N MET A 220 -17.90 2.08 0.95
CA MET A 220 -17.31 3.34 0.50
C MET A 220 -18.13 4.00 -0.61
N SER A 221 -18.16 5.33 -0.60
CA SER A 221 -18.64 6.16 -1.72
C SER A 221 -17.49 6.65 -2.57
N GLY A 222 -17.77 7.18 -3.75
CA GLY A 222 -16.77 7.79 -4.64
C GLY A 222 -16.07 9.04 -4.07
N THR A 223 -16.44 9.47 -2.85
CA THR A 223 -15.79 10.53 -2.08
C THR A 223 -14.86 10.01 -0.99
N CYS A 224 -14.83 8.70 -0.73
CA CYS A 224 -13.96 8.11 0.27
C CYS A 224 -12.55 7.92 -0.31
N TYR A 225 -11.52 8.41 0.38
CA TYR A 225 -10.15 8.30 -0.11
C TYR A 225 -9.67 6.85 -0.32
N PRO A 226 -9.95 5.88 0.58
CA PRO A 226 -9.57 4.49 0.32
C PRO A 226 -10.10 3.96 -1.02
N ASP A 227 -11.32 4.35 -1.40
CA ASP A 227 -11.95 3.95 -2.66
C ASP A 227 -11.32 4.62 -3.87
N ARG A 228 -11.00 5.90 -3.77
CA ARG A 228 -10.35 6.69 -4.84
C ARG A 228 -8.90 6.26 -5.09
N LEU A 229 -8.17 5.95 -4.00
CA LEU A 229 -6.75 5.58 -4.05
C LEU A 229 -6.55 4.20 -4.66
N ILE A 230 -7.19 3.15 -4.12
CA ILE A 230 -7.02 1.79 -4.66
C ILE A 230 -7.83 1.55 -5.93
N ASN A 231 -8.94 2.29 -6.08
CA ASN A 231 -9.85 2.23 -7.21
C ASN A 231 -10.16 0.78 -7.63
N SER A 232 -9.92 0.40 -8.89
CA SER A 232 -10.27 -0.92 -9.42
C SER A 232 -9.21 -1.99 -9.18
N LEU A 233 -8.05 -1.62 -8.62
CA LEU A 233 -6.87 -2.48 -8.50
C LEU A 233 -7.13 -3.63 -7.50
N PRO A 234 -7.02 -4.90 -7.92
CA PRO A 234 -7.07 -6.03 -7.00
C PRO A 234 -5.98 -5.91 -5.92
N SER A 235 -6.41 -5.96 -4.67
CA SER A 235 -5.55 -5.80 -3.50
C SER A 235 -5.52 -7.09 -2.70
N ALA A 236 -4.32 -7.58 -2.41
CA ALA A 236 -4.07 -8.69 -1.50
C ALA A 236 -3.20 -8.20 -0.34
N TYR A 237 -3.42 -8.75 0.85
CA TYR A 237 -2.80 -8.22 2.06
C TYR A 237 -2.37 -9.34 3.00
N LEU A 238 -1.08 -9.38 3.35
CA LEU A 238 -0.59 -10.26 4.41
C LEU A 238 -0.89 -9.65 5.78
N TYR A 239 -1.71 -10.32 6.58
CA TYR A 239 -2.10 -9.88 7.93
C TYR A 239 -1.79 -10.95 8.98
N ALA A 240 -1.39 -10.54 10.18
CA ALA A 240 -1.16 -11.46 11.27
C ALA A 240 -2.47 -12.15 11.69
N ALA A 241 -2.46 -13.46 11.89
CA ALA A 241 -3.65 -14.23 12.28
C ALA A 241 -4.27 -13.75 13.61
N ASN A 242 -3.47 -13.15 14.49
CA ASN A 242 -3.92 -12.60 15.78
C ASN A 242 -4.46 -11.16 15.70
N ASN A 243 -4.49 -10.51 14.53
CA ASN A 243 -5.03 -9.16 14.34
C ASN A 243 -6.25 -9.14 13.39
N PRO A 244 -7.37 -9.79 13.75
CA PRO A 244 -8.55 -9.86 12.89
C PRO A 244 -9.31 -8.53 12.79
N SER A 245 -9.19 -7.64 13.78
CA SER A 245 -9.89 -6.35 13.81
C SER A 245 -9.42 -5.44 12.69
N GLU A 246 -8.11 -5.25 12.54
CA GLU A 246 -7.57 -4.39 11.47
C GLU A 246 -7.67 -5.04 10.10
N ALA A 247 -7.46 -6.36 10.01
CA ALA A 247 -7.72 -7.11 8.79
C ALA A 247 -9.16 -6.90 8.28
N THR A 248 -10.13 -6.77 9.20
CA THR A 248 -11.53 -6.46 8.84
C THR A 248 -11.69 -5.03 8.32
N ILE A 249 -10.92 -4.06 8.83
CA ILE A 249 -10.91 -2.68 8.33
C ILE A 249 -10.39 -2.67 6.89
N ALA A 250 -9.27 -3.34 6.61
CA ALA A 250 -8.73 -3.48 5.27
C ALA A 250 -9.75 -4.10 4.29
N LYS A 251 -10.40 -5.21 4.67
CA LYS A 251 -11.48 -5.81 3.85
C LYS A 251 -12.60 -4.83 3.51
N ARG A 252 -13.03 -4.02 4.49
CA ARG A 252 -14.19 -3.12 4.36
C ARG A 252 -13.89 -1.81 3.64
N ARG A 253 -12.64 -1.33 3.70
CA ARG A 253 -12.25 0.02 3.25
C ARG A 253 -11.33 0.01 2.04
N SER A 254 -10.42 -0.95 1.91
CA SER A 254 -9.47 -1.06 0.79
C SER A 254 -9.73 -2.26 -0.12
N TYR A 255 -10.82 -3.01 0.13
CA TYR A 255 -11.23 -4.17 -0.68
C TYR A 255 -10.21 -5.31 -0.72
N SER A 256 -9.31 -5.34 0.25
CA SER A 256 -8.21 -6.29 0.27
C SER A 256 -8.67 -7.71 0.57
N ALA A 257 -8.16 -8.67 -0.21
CA ALA A 257 -8.16 -10.08 0.15
C ALA A 257 -7.06 -10.33 1.20
N THR A 258 -7.44 -10.60 2.44
CA THR A 258 -6.47 -10.82 3.52
C THR A 258 -6.02 -12.28 3.58
N VAL A 259 -4.72 -12.52 3.47
CA VAL A 259 -4.09 -13.83 3.67
C VAL A 259 -3.37 -13.81 5.02
N SER A 260 -3.73 -14.72 5.92
CA SER A 260 -3.19 -14.75 7.26
C SER A 260 -1.80 -15.36 7.31
N TYR A 261 -0.88 -14.77 8.08
CA TYR A 261 0.38 -15.39 8.47
C TYR A 261 0.42 -15.68 9.98
N LEU A 262 1.24 -16.67 10.37
CA LEU A 262 1.44 -17.03 11.77
C LEU A 262 2.46 -16.08 12.40
N THR A 263 2.19 -15.61 13.62
CA THR A 263 3.22 -14.94 14.42
C THR A 263 4.34 -15.93 14.77
N PRO A 264 5.55 -15.45 15.11
CA PRO A 264 6.63 -16.30 15.57
C PRO A 264 6.16 -17.25 16.69
N PRO A 265 6.68 -18.48 16.73
CA PRO A 265 6.34 -19.43 17.78
C PRO A 265 6.68 -18.81 19.12
N ALA A 266 5.71 -18.79 20.04
CA ALA A 266 5.91 -18.24 21.36
C ALA A 266 6.90 -19.11 22.15
N GLU A 267 7.86 -18.47 22.80
CA GLU A 267 8.80 -19.12 23.71
C GLU A 267 8.59 -18.62 25.14
N ASN A 268 8.93 -19.46 26.11
CA ASN A 268 8.97 -19.04 27.49
C ASN A 268 10.14 -18.06 27.66
N ALA A 269 9.87 -16.84 28.13
CA ALA A 269 10.90 -15.80 28.32
C ALA A 269 12.07 -16.21 29.24
N GLY A 270 11.88 -17.26 30.06
CA GLY A 270 12.86 -17.72 31.03
C GLY A 270 13.12 -16.69 32.12
N LEU A 271 14.21 -16.88 32.87
CA LEU A 271 14.69 -15.91 33.85
C LEU A 271 16.11 -15.49 33.45
N TYR A 272 16.42 -14.21 33.61
CA TYR A 272 17.73 -13.65 33.28
C TYR A 272 18.23 -12.74 34.41
N LYS A 273 19.55 -12.61 34.51
CA LYS A 273 20.25 -11.78 35.53
C LYS A 273 19.76 -12.13 36.95
N GLY A 274 19.51 -11.13 37.80
CA GLY A 274 19.09 -11.32 39.20
C GLY A 274 17.82 -12.16 39.38
N LEU A 275 16.93 -12.23 38.38
CA LEU A 275 15.74 -13.10 38.45
C LEU A 275 16.13 -14.59 38.40
N LYS A 276 17.24 -14.92 37.75
CA LYS A 276 17.78 -16.29 37.73
C LYS A 276 18.51 -16.63 39.03
N GLU A 277 19.13 -15.63 39.67
CA GLU A 277 19.83 -15.77 40.96
C GLU A 277 18.87 -15.86 42.15
N LEU A 278 17.67 -15.29 42.05
CA LEU A 278 16.64 -15.31 43.08
C LEU A 278 15.89 -16.66 43.18
N LYS A 279 15.99 -17.51 42.14
CA LYS A 279 15.29 -18.80 42.05
C LYS A 279 16.05 -19.92 42.73
#